data_AF-A0A4Q4U3V3-F1
#
_entry.id   AF-A0A4Q4U3V3-F1
#
_cell.length_a   1.000
_cell.length_b   1.000
_cell.length_c   1.000
_cell.angle_alpha   90.00
_cell.angle_beta   90.00
_cell.angle_gamma   90.00
#
_symmetry.space_group_name_H-M   'P 1'
#
loop_
_entity.id
_entity.type
_entity.pdbx_description
1 polymer ?
#
loop_
_entity_poly.entity_id
_entity_poly.type
_entity_poly.pdbx_seq_one_letter_code
_entity_poly.pdbx_strand_id
1 'polypeptide(L)'
;MGGRIDCYLDIGNKPPWTVPAKATYGRLDFERAKRAVGLPELSVPGNLMVLGRTQIPQRALHYIRDHFPAEAYLATFHYLFHAFWALHIDLTSAEGVERALGEIPSGFAGKGTGDTARPLFTPAHLGDVLRAAGSQTYKDALKKATDEALRRGAFGCPWLWVTDAEGKAEPFFGSDRWHYIYEFLGLPYQDVALLPPQKPEVTDSKL
;
A
#
# COMPACT_ATOMS: atom_id res chain seq x y z
N MET A 1 21.76 24.09 -23.55
CA MET A 1 22.00 22.65 -23.32
C MET A 1 20.69 22.04 -22.86
N GLY A 2 19.97 21.42 -23.79
CA GLY A 2 18.63 20.89 -23.55
C GLY A 2 18.71 19.41 -23.19
N GLY A 3 18.23 19.06 -22.00
CA GLY A 3 17.86 17.70 -21.65
C GLY A 3 16.37 17.68 -21.33
N ARG A 4 15.59 16.93 -22.10
CA ARG A 4 14.19 16.62 -21.78
C ARG A 4 14.05 15.11 -21.90
N ILE A 5 13.85 14.43 -20.78
CA ILE A 5 13.41 13.03 -20.77
C ILE A 5 12.01 13.03 -20.20
N ASP A 6 11.04 13.25 -21.08
CA ASP A 6 9.62 13.01 -20.80
C ASP A 6 9.31 11.57 -21.19
N CYS A 7 9.54 10.64 -20.27
CA CYS A 7 8.83 9.36 -20.30
C CYS A 7 7.78 9.42 -19.19
N TYR A 8 6.59 9.89 -19.56
CA TYR A 8 5.35 9.47 -18.91
C TYR A 8 4.72 8.49 -19.89
N LEU A 9 4.97 7.19 -19.70
CA LEU A 9 4.22 6.19 -20.43
C LEU A 9 2.79 6.25 -19.87
N ASP A 10 1.95 7.10 -20.47
CA ASP A 10 0.51 6.89 -20.39
C ASP A 10 0.22 5.60 -21.16
N ILE A 11 0.19 4.50 -20.40
CA ILE A 11 -0.13 3.16 -20.90
C ILE A 11 -1.62 3.03 -21.28
N GLY A 12 -2.38 4.12 -21.26
CA GLY A 12 -3.79 4.16 -21.66
C GLY A 12 -4.73 3.43 -20.70
N ASN A 13 -4.25 3.01 -19.53
CA ASN A 13 -5.08 2.33 -18.55
C ASN A 13 -6.04 3.34 -17.89
N LYS A 14 -7.27 2.89 -17.61
CA LYS A 14 -8.29 3.69 -16.96
C LYS A 14 -8.62 3.10 -15.59
N PRO A 15 -8.82 3.93 -14.56
CA PRO A 15 -9.20 3.41 -13.25
C PRO A 15 -10.48 2.57 -13.34
N PRO A 16 -10.55 1.40 -12.67
CA PRO A 16 -11.68 0.48 -12.86
C PRO A 16 -13.02 1.09 -12.48
N TRP A 17 -13.06 2.01 -11.51
CA TRP A 17 -14.28 2.68 -11.06
C TRP A 17 -14.88 3.66 -12.08
N THR A 18 -14.15 4.03 -13.16
CA THR A 18 -14.73 4.86 -14.23
C THR A 18 -15.63 4.05 -15.17
N VAL A 19 -15.66 2.72 -15.05
CA VAL A 19 -16.54 1.83 -15.81
C VAL A 19 -17.70 1.39 -14.89
N PRO A 20 -18.97 1.73 -15.19
CA PRO A 20 -20.08 1.52 -14.26
C PRO A 20 -20.22 0.08 -13.74
N ALA A 21 -20.14 -0.93 -14.63
CA ALA A 21 -20.22 -2.33 -14.24
C ALA A 21 -19.10 -2.75 -13.28
N LYS A 22 -17.87 -2.27 -13.51
CA LYS A 22 -16.72 -2.53 -12.63
C LYS A 22 -16.85 -1.80 -11.30
N ALA A 23 -17.41 -0.59 -11.29
CA ALA A 23 -17.67 0.15 -10.06
C ALA A 23 -18.69 -0.57 -9.17
N THR A 24 -19.79 -1.08 -9.75
CA THR A 24 -20.80 -1.87 -9.02
C THR A 24 -20.20 -3.13 -8.42
N TYR A 25 -19.42 -3.89 -9.21
CA TYR A 25 -18.72 -5.08 -8.73
C TYR A 25 -17.70 -4.73 -7.63
N GLY A 26 -16.87 -3.71 -7.85
CA GLY A 26 -15.81 -3.30 -6.95
C GLY A 26 -16.29 -2.96 -5.54
N ARG A 27 -17.52 -2.43 -5.39
CA ARG A 27 -18.12 -2.22 -4.06
C ARG A 27 -18.38 -3.53 -3.31
N LEU A 28 -18.88 -4.55 -4.00
CA LEU A 28 -19.12 -5.87 -3.40
C LEU A 28 -17.80 -6.56 -3.08
N ASP A 29 -16.83 -6.43 -3.97
CA ASP A 29 -15.52 -7.06 -3.83
C ASP A 29 -14.69 -6.41 -2.73
N PHE A 30 -14.74 -5.08 -2.59
CA PHE A 30 -14.10 -4.36 -1.48
C PHE A 30 -14.60 -4.87 -0.11
N GLU A 31 -15.90 -5.09 0.03
CA GLU A 31 -16.47 -5.64 1.27
C GLU A 31 -16.07 -7.11 1.51
N ARG A 32 -15.89 -7.91 0.46
CA ARG A 32 -15.36 -9.28 0.59
C ARG A 32 -13.90 -9.25 1.00
N ALA A 33 -13.08 -8.43 0.36
CA ALA A 33 -11.67 -8.27 0.64
C ALA A 33 -11.45 -7.84 2.09
N LYS A 34 -12.17 -6.82 2.57
CA LYS A 34 -12.13 -6.36 3.97
C LYS A 34 -12.41 -7.50 4.96
N ARG A 35 -13.47 -8.28 4.73
CA ARG A 35 -13.80 -9.42 5.59
C ARG A 35 -12.71 -10.50 5.54
N ALA A 36 -12.16 -10.78 4.36
CA ALA A 36 -11.14 -11.81 4.19
C ALA A 36 -9.84 -11.49 4.95
N VAL A 37 -9.48 -10.20 5.06
CA VAL A 37 -8.27 -9.76 5.78
C VAL A 37 -8.54 -9.23 7.19
N GLY A 38 -9.80 -9.27 7.66
CA GLY A 38 -10.18 -8.82 9.00
C GLY A 38 -10.07 -7.31 9.24
N LEU A 39 -10.29 -6.48 8.22
CA LEU A 39 -10.20 -5.01 8.28
C LEU A 39 -11.56 -4.34 7.98
N PRO A 40 -12.59 -4.51 8.83
CA PRO A 40 -13.94 -3.99 8.59
C PRO A 40 -14.01 -2.45 8.58
N GLU A 41 -13.06 -1.77 9.20
CA GLU A 41 -12.98 -0.32 9.34
C GLU A 41 -12.58 0.43 8.06
N LEU A 42 -11.97 -0.26 7.08
CA LEU A 42 -11.53 0.40 5.86
C LEU A 42 -12.71 0.92 5.03
N SER A 43 -12.56 2.12 4.50
CA SER A 43 -13.55 2.72 3.61
C SER A 43 -12.89 3.68 2.62
N VAL A 44 -13.56 3.94 1.50
CA VAL A 44 -13.02 4.83 0.47
C VAL A 44 -13.05 6.27 0.98
N PRO A 45 -11.90 6.97 1.05
CA PRO A 45 -11.88 8.37 1.46
C PRO A 45 -12.39 9.26 0.33
N GLY A 46 -13.38 10.09 0.65
CA GLY A 46 -13.86 11.20 -0.19
C GLY A 46 -13.81 10.96 -1.70
N ASN A 47 -13.19 11.90 -2.43
CA ASN A 47 -13.00 11.80 -3.87
C ASN A 47 -11.62 11.20 -4.20
N LEU A 48 -11.59 9.92 -4.58
CA LEU A 48 -10.35 9.21 -4.93
C LEU A 48 -9.56 9.82 -6.10
N MET A 49 -10.21 10.54 -7.02
CA MET A 49 -9.49 11.22 -8.12
C MET A 49 -8.62 12.38 -7.60
N VAL A 50 -9.04 12.99 -6.49
CA VAL A 50 -8.33 14.08 -5.83
C VAL A 50 -7.35 13.52 -4.81
N LEU A 51 -7.85 12.69 -3.91
CA LEU A 51 -7.11 12.18 -2.75
C LEU A 51 -6.08 11.10 -3.13
N GLY A 52 -6.26 10.41 -4.26
CA GLY A 52 -5.30 9.42 -4.76
C GLY A 52 -3.98 10.00 -5.25
N ARG A 53 -3.80 11.34 -5.26
CA ARG A 53 -2.56 12.03 -5.64
C ARG A 53 -1.55 11.99 -4.49
N THR A 54 -0.92 10.83 -4.35
CA THR A 54 -0.08 10.46 -3.19
C THR A 54 1.41 10.70 -3.42
N GLN A 55 1.79 11.70 -4.22
CA GLN A 55 3.21 11.92 -4.55
C GLN A 55 4.04 12.34 -3.33
N ILE A 56 3.51 13.17 -2.43
CA ILE A 56 4.22 13.61 -1.22
C ILE A 56 4.54 12.43 -0.29
N PRO A 57 3.58 11.60 0.15
CA PRO A 57 3.88 10.47 1.03
C PRO A 57 4.78 9.43 0.35
N GLN A 58 4.65 9.21 -0.97
CA GLN A 58 5.54 8.30 -1.70
C GLN A 58 7.00 8.80 -1.75
N ARG A 59 7.22 10.11 -1.92
CA ARG A 59 8.57 10.70 -1.84
C ARG A 59 9.13 10.64 -0.41
N ALA A 60 8.28 10.87 0.59
CA ALA A 60 8.65 10.72 2.00
C ALA A 60 9.12 9.29 2.31
N LEU A 61 8.42 8.27 1.79
CA LEU A 61 8.80 6.86 1.94
C LEU A 61 10.18 6.55 1.36
N HIS A 62 10.55 7.16 0.22
CA HIS A 62 11.90 7.02 -0.32
C HIS A 62 12.97 7.58 0.62
N TYR A 63 12.77 8.78 1.18
CA TYR A 63 13.69 9.35 2.16
C TYR A 63 13.78 8.48 3.42
N ILE A 64 12.63 8.02 3.92
CA ILE A 64 12.59 7.19 5.12
C ILE A 64 13.35 5.87 4.91
N ARG A 65 13.17 5.23 3.76
CA ARG A 65 13.91 4.01 3.38
C ARG A 65 15.42 4.22 3.38
N ASP A 66 15.90 5.37 2.92
CA ASP A 66 17.33 5.63 2.73
C ASP A 66 18.03 6.08 4.04
N HIS A 67 17.27 6.56 5.04
CA HIS A 67 17.81 7.21 6.24
C HIS A 67 17.38 6.60 7.58
N PHE A 68 16.39 5.71 7.60
CA PHE A 68 15.87 5.09 8.83
C PHE A 68 15.92 3.55 8.73
N PRO A 69 15.85 2.84 9.88
CA PRO A 69 15.76 1.39 9.88
C PRO A 69 14.55 0.86 9.10
N ALA A 70 14.65 -0.37 8.58
CA ALA A 70 13.61 -1.00 7.77
C ALA A 70 12.26 -1.08 8.51
N GLU A 71 12.29 -1.26 9.82
CA GLU A 71 11.11 -1.29 10.68
C GLU A 71 10.36 0.04 10.65
N ALA A 72 11.07 1.18 10.66
CA ALA A 72 10.48 2.50 10.56
C ALA A 72 9.85 2.76 9.19
N TYR A 73 10.50 2.27 8.12
CA TYR A 73 9.94 2.30 6.77
C TYR A 73 8.64 1.48 6.69
N LEU A 74 8.64 0.24 7.16
CA LEU A 74 7.47 -0.64 7.14
C LEU A 74 6.32 -0.08 8.00
N ALA A 75 6.63 0.41 9.20
CA ALA A 75 5.66 1.07 10.07
C ALA A 75 5.03 2.27 9.38
N THR A 76 5.85 3.11 8.73
CA THR A 76 5.36 4.28 8.00
C THR A 76 4.50 3.89 6.80
N PHE A 77 4.94 2.91 6.01
CA PHE A 77 4.18 2.41 4.87
C PHE A 77 2.80 1.91 5.29
N HIS A 78 2.73 1.12 6.36
CA HIS A 78 1.47 0.64 6.91
C HIS A 78 0.61 1.78 7.45
N TYR A 79 1.20 2.70 8.22
CA TYR A 79 0.45 3.79 8.82
C TYR A 79 -0.10 4.76 7.78
N LEU A 80 0.62 5.04 6.69
CA LEU A 80 0.09 5.88 5.60
C LEU A 80 -1.14 5.25 4.92
N PHE A 81 -1.18 3.92 4.78
CA PHE A 81 -2.40 3.24 4.33
C PHE A 81 -3.54 3.35 5.34
N HIS A 82 -3.26 3.19 6.64
CA HIS A 82 -4.25 3.38 7.70
C HIS A 82 -4.78 4.83 7.72
N ALA A 83 -3.89 5.81 7.68
CA ALA A 83 -4.20 7.24 7.60
C ALA A 83 -5.13 7.54 6.41
N PHE A 84 -4.88 6.93 5.25
CA PHE A 84 -5.68 7.16 4.06
C PHE A 84 -7.03 6.43 4.07
N TRP A 85 -7.05 5.12 4.31
CA TRP A 85 -8.25 4.28 4.14
C TRP A 85 -9.12 4.16 5.40
N ALA A 86 -8.59 4.44 6.59
CA ALA A 86 -9.35 4.37 7.84
C ALA A 86 -9.58 5.75 8.45
N LEU A 87 -8.55 6.59 8.52
CA LEU A 87 -8.64 7.92 9.15
C LEU A 87 -9.02 9.04 8.17
N HIS A 88 -8.96 8.77 6.86
CA HIS A 88 -9.26 9.70 5.77
C HIS A 88 -8.46 11.01 5.85
N ILE A 89 -7.20 10.94 6.28
CA ILE A 89 -6.28 12.07 6.28
C ILE A 89 -5.93 12.43 4.83
N ASP A 90 -5.99 13.73 4.51
CA ASP A 90 -5.61 14.24 3.20
C ASP A 90 -4.08 14.24 3.01
N LEU A 91 -3.57 13.16 2.41
CA LEU A 91 -2.15 13.00 2.11
C LEU A 91 -1.69 13.71 0.82
N THR A 92 -2.54 14.55 0.21
CA THR A 92 -2.14 15.38 -0.94
C THR A 92 -1.42 16.66 -0.53
N SER A 93 -1.47 17.02 0.77
CA SER A 93 -0.84 18.19 1.37
C SER A 93 0.39 17.83 2.21
N ALA A 94 1.31 18.78 2.39
CA ALA A 94 2.47 18.57 3.25
C ALA A 94 2.04 18.44 4.73
N GLU A 95 1.05 19.24 5.14
CA GLU A 95 0.48 19.28 6.48
C GLU A 95 -0.20 17.95 6.83
N GLY A 96 -0.95 17.36 5.90
CA GLY A 96 -1.58 16.06 6.10
C GLY A 96 -0.56 14.92 6.21
N VAL A 97 0.52 14.98 5.43
CA VAL A 97 1.63 14.02 5.55
C VAL A 97 2.38 14.22 6.88
N GLU A 98 2.68 15.45 7.28
CA GLU A 98 3.31 15.75 8.56
C GLU A 98 2.50 15.19 9.73
N ARG A 99 1.19 15.45 9.72
CA ARG A 99 0.26 14.92 10.72
C ARG A 99 0.30 13.40 10.75
N ALA A 100 0.15 12.74 9.61
CA ALA A 100 0.14 11.29 9.55
C ALA A 100 1.45 10.68 10.05
N LEU A 101 2.60 11.28 9.71
CA LEU A 101 3.91 10.81 10.19
C LEU A 101 4.13 11.07 11.69
N GLY A 102 3.66 12.20 12.19
CA GLY A 102 3.77 12.57 13.61
C GLY A 102 2.89 11.73 14.53
N GLU A 103 1.79 11.18 14.01
CA GLU A 103 0.88 10.30 14.76
C GLU A 103 1.38 8.85 14.83
N ILE A 104 2.43 8.46 14.09
CA ILE A 104 2.92 7.08 14.10
C ILE A 104 3.48 6.73 15.49
N PRO A 105 2.89 5.78 16.21
CA PRO A 105 3.39 5.37 17.52
C PRO A 105 4.71 4.59 17.39
N SER A 106 5.64 4.80 18.33
CA SER A 106 6.84 3.98 18.42
C SER A 106 6.46 2.52 18.66
N GLY A 107 7.12 1.58 17.96
CA GLY A 107 6.80 0.16 18.06
C GLY A 107 5.51 -0.25 17.32
N PHE A 108 4.86 0.66 16.58
CA PHE A 108 3.81 0.27 15.65
C PHE A 108 4.39 -0.63 14.54
N ALA A 109 3.85 -1.84 14.40
CA ALA A 109 4.31 -2.84 13.44
C ALA A 109 3.17 -3.30 12.51
N GLY A 110 2.25 -2.39 12.19
CA GLY A 110 1.10 -2.68 11.31
C GLY A 110 -0.10 -3.32 12.00
N LYS A 111 0.01 -3.67 13.28
CA LYS A 111 -1.08 -4.16 14.14
C LYS A 111 -0.86 -3.70 15.58
N GLY A 112 -1.94 -3.53 16.33
CA GLY A 112 -1.91 -2.97 17.68
C GLY A 112 -1.67 -1.45 17.68
N THR A 113 -1.47 -0.88 18.86
CA THR A 113 -1.41 0.58 19.06
C THR A 113 0.01 1.14 19.14
N GLY A 114 1.03 0.31 19.38
CA GLY A 114 2.36 0.78 19.76
C GLY A 114 2.35 1.59 21.07
N ASP A 115 3.40 2.36 21.31
CA ASP A 115 3.48 3.35 22.40
C ASP A 115 2.99 4.71 21.90
N THR A 116 1.73 5.05 22.20
CA THR A 116 1.11 6.29 21.75
C THR A 116 1.65 7.54 22.46
N ALA A 117 2.33 7.37 23.59
CA ALA A 117 3.00 8.49 24.27
C ALA A 117 4.33 8.86 23.61
N ARG A 118 4.89 7.97 22.78
CA ARG A 118 6.18 8.14 22.12
C ARG A 118 6.03 8.03 20.59
N PRO A 119 6.05 9.15 19.85
CA PRO A 119 6.00 9.08 18.39
C PRO A 119 7.28 8.46 17.81
N LEU A 120 7.14 7.78 16.68
CA LEU A 120 8.24 7.18 15.92
C LEU A 120 9.22 8.24 15.40
N PHE A 121 8.68 9.39 14.97
CA PHE A 121 9.45 10.51 14.45
C PHE A 121 9.44 11.70 15.40
N THR A 122 10.61 12.31 15.61
CA THR A 122 10.70 13.58 16.33
C THR A 122 10.28 14.74 15.41
N PRO A 123 9.95 15.93 15.94
CA PRO A 123 9.67 17.10 15.11
C PRO A 123 10.80 17.44 14.12
N ALA A 124 12.07 17.20 14.50
CA ALA A 124 13.20 17.38 13.61
C ALA A 124 13.15 16.39 12.43
N HIS A 125 12.87 15.11 12.69
CA HIS A 125 12.70 14.09 11.65
C HIS A 125 11.57 14.48 10.68
N LEU A 126 10.43 14.94 11.18
CA LEU A 126 9.30 15.36 10.33
C LEU A 126 9.73 16.49 9.38
N GLY A 127 10.42 17.50 9.91
CA GLY A 127 10.96 18.59 9.11
C GLY A 127 11.95 18.13 8.02
N ASP A 128 12.83 17.18 8.35
CA ASP A 128 13.77 16.59 7.39
C ASP A 128 13.03 15.81 6.28
N VAL A 129 12.08 14.96 6.65
CA VAL A 129 11.30 14.14 5.71
C VAL A 129 10.52 15.03 4.73
N LEU A 130 9.85 16.09 5.21
CA LEU A 130 9.07 16.98 4.36
C LEU A 130 9.94 17.81 3.43
N ARG A 131 11.07 18.35 3.93
CA ARG A 131 12.06 19.04 3.09
C ARG A 131 12.59 18.09 2.00
N ALA A 132 12.92 16.87 2.36
CA ALA A 132 13.40 15.86 1.43
C ALA A 132 12.33 15.50 0.38
N ALA A 133 11.08 15.30 0.78
CA ALA A 133 9.97 15.01 -0.13
C ALA A 133 9.72 16.13 -1.16
N GLY A 134 10.06 17.38 -0.83
CA GLY A 134 10.02 18.53 -1.74
C GLY A 134 11.23 18.65 -2.68
N SER A 135 12.35 17.99 -2.36
CA SER A 135 13.61 18.08 -3.10
C SER A 135 13.58 17.40 -4.47
N GLN A 136 14.49 17.80 -5.36
CA GLN A 136 14.61 17.17 -6.68
C GLN A 136 15.06 15.71 -6.57
N THR A 137 15.97 15.39 -5.65
CA THR A 137 16.48 14.05 -5.40
C THR A 137 15.35 13.03 -5.21
N TYR A 138 14.37 13.33 -4.35
CA TYR A 138 13.29 12.38 -4.06
C TYR A 138 12.12 12.44 -5.06
N LYS A 139 11.95 13.56 -5.77
CA LYS A 139 11.09 13.61 -6.97
C LYS A 139 11.61 12.65 -8.04
N ASP A 140 12.92 12.67 -8.30
CA ASP A 140 13.56 11.81 -9.28
C ASP A 140 13.58 10.35 -8.82
N ALA A 141 13.78 10.09 -7.52
CA ALA A 141 13.72 8.73 -6.97
C ALA A 141 12.35 8.08 -7.19
N LEU A 142 11.26 8.80 -6.90
CA LEU A 142 9.90 8.31 -7.14
C LEU A 142 9.65 8.09 -8.64
N LYS A 143 10.07 9.05 -9.49
CA LYS A 143 9.94 8.93 -10.94
C LYS A 143 10.67 7.69 -11.45
N LYS A 144 11.94 7.52 -11.07
CA LYS A 144 12.78 6.38 -11.47
C LYS A 144 12.18 5.04 -11.04
N ALA A 145 11.67 4.94 -9.80
CA ALA A 145 11.02 3.72 -9.31
C ALA A 145 9.74 3.39 -10.11
N THR A 146 8.98 4.42 -10.48
CA THR A 146 7.76 4.27 -11.29
C THR A 146 8.09 3.88 -12.73
N ASP A 147 9.07 4.55 -13.34
CA ASP A 147 9.57 4.24 -14.68
C ASP A 147 10.10 2.80 -14.77
N GLU A 148 10.77 2.30 -13.71
CA GLU A 148 11.21 0.92 -13.63
C GLU A 148 10.04 -0.07 -13.70
N ALA A 149 8.99 0.17 -12.91
CA ALA A 149 7.80 -0.68 -12.93
C ALA A 149 7.13 -0.68 -14.31
N LEU A 150 7.01 0.50 -14.94
CA LEU A 150 6.45 0.64 -16.28
C LEU A 150 7.29 -0.08 -17.34
N ARG A 151 8.63 0.03 -17.29
CA ARG A 151 9.52 -0.72 -18.20
C ARG A 151 9.39 -2.23 -18.03
N ARG A 152 9.01 -2.70 -16.83
CA ARG A 152 8.73 -4.11 -16.53
C ARG A 152 7.29 -4.53 -16.88
N GLY A 153 6.52 -3.66 -17.52
CA GLY A 153 5.17 -3.96 -17.99
C GLY A 153 4.06 -3.71 -16.97
N ALA A 154 4.35 -3.03 -15.85
CA ALA A 154 3.32 -2.70 -14.88
C ALA A 154 2.22 -1.84 -15.51
N PHE A 155 0.97 -2.27 -15.33
CA PHE A 155 -0.19 -1.51 -15.80
C PHE A 155 -1.10 -1.00 -14.68
N GLY A 156 -0.79 -1.32 -13.43
CA GLY A 156 -1.55 -0.93 -12.26
C GLY A 156 -0.81 -1.29 -10.98
N CYS A 157 -1.47 -1.14 -9.83
CA CYS A 157 -0.93 -1.52 -8.54
C CYS A 157 -1.92 -2.38 -7.73
N PRO A 158 -1.43 -3.25 -6.83
CA PRO A 158 -0.01 -3.58 -6.63
C PRO A 158 0.59 -4.39 -7.80
N TRP A 159 1.87 -4.16 -8.07
CA TRP A 159 2.68 -4.89 -9.05
C TRP A 159 3.91 -5.45 -8.34
N LEU A 160 4.00 -6.77 -8.26
CA LEU A 160 5.04 -7.49 -7.54
C LEU A 160 5.99 -8.11 -8.55
N TRP A 161 7.28 -7.75 -8.49
CA TRP A 161 8.32 -8.41 -9.27
C TRP A 161 9.03 -9.41 -8.36
N VAL A 162 8.79 -10.69 -8.59
CA VAL A 162 9.27 -11.78 -7.72
C VAL A 162 10.48 -12.43 -8.38
N THR A 163 11.47 -12.83 -7.59
CA THR A 163 12.67 -13.53 -8.05
C THR A 163 12.88 -14.76 -7.18
N ASP A 164 13.03 -15.93 -7.81
CA ASP A 164 13.25 -17.20 -7.11
C ASP A 164 14.72 -17.41 -6.72
N ALA A 165 15.04 -18.55 -6.11
CA ALA A 165 16.39 -18.87 -5.64
C ALA A 165 17.39 -19.08 -6.80
N GLU A 166 16.90 -19.45 -7.97
CA GLU A 166 17.65 -19.66 -9.20
C GLU A 166 17.87 -18.35 -9.99
N GLY A 167 17.28 -17.23 -9.53
CA GLY A 167 17.40 -15.92 -10.15
C GLY A 167 16.44 -15.67 -11.32
N LYS A 168 15.49 -16.58 -11.58
CA LYS A 168 14.40 -16.33 -12.53
C LYS A 168 13.44 -15.34 -11.89
N ALA A 169 12.87 -14.44 -12.69
CA ALA A 169 11.97 -13.43 -12.19
C ALA A 169 10.78 -13.17 -13.12
N GLU A 170 9.60 -12.96 -12.54
CA GLU A 170 8.37 -12.66 -13.26
C GLU A 170 7.40 -11.77 -12.46
N PRO A 171 6.47 -11.07 -13.13
CA PRO A 171 5.54 -10.16 -12.46
C PRO A 171 4.22 -10.82 -12.02
N PHE A 172 3.67 -10.32 -10.90
CA PHE A 172 2.34 -10.65 -10.41
C PHE A 172 1.55 -9.36 -10.12
N PHE A 173 0.35 -9.24 -10.68
CA PHE A 173 -0.54 -8.10 -10.49
C PHE A 173 -1.71 -8.43 -9.56
N GLY A 174 -2.01 -7.52 -8.64
CA GLY A 174 -3.13 -7.66 -7.70
C GLY A 174 -2.72 -8.22 -6.34
N SER A 175 -3.68 -8.24 -5.41
CA SER A 175 -3.49 -8.73 -4.04
C SER A 175 -4.06 -10.14 -3.82
N ASP A 176 -4.54 -10.80 -4.87
CA ASP A 176 -5.32 -12.04 -4.87
C ASP A 176 -4.57 -13.22 -5.51
N ARG A 177 -3.26 -13.08 -5.76
CA ARG A 177 -2.43 -14.03 -6.52
C ARG A 177 -1.31 -14.68 -5.72
N TRP A 178 -1.43 -14.69 -4.40
CA TRP A 178 -0.39 -15.25 -3.52
C TRP A 178 -0.08 -16.72 -3.81
N HIS A 179 -1.07 -17.54 -4.19
CA HIS A 179 -0.83 -18.94 -4.58
C HIS A 179 0.14 -19.08 -5.77
N TYR A 180 0.00 -18.27 -6.82
CA TYR A 180 0.94 -18.28 -7.94
C TYR A 180 2.35 -17.82 -7.51
N ILE A 181 2.43 -16.86 -6.59
CA ILE A 181 3.71 -16.41 -6.04
C ILE A 181 4.39 -17.53 -5.24
N TYR A 182 3.63 -18.25 -4.41
CA TYR A 182 4.15 -19.37 -3.62
C TYR A 182 4.61 -20.53 -4.51
N GLU A 183 3.82 -20.87 -5.53
CA GLU A 183 4.19 -21.87 -6.54
C GLU A 183 5.48 -21.47 -7.27
N PHE A 184 5.56 -20.22 -7.73
CA PHE A 184 6.76 -19.69 -8.40
C PHE A 184 8.01 -19.74 -7.52
N LEU A 185 7.87 -19.46 -6.22
CA LEU A 185 8.95 -19.51 -5.25
C LEU A 185 9.27 -20.93 -4.74
N GLY A 186 8.54 -21.96 -5.20
CA GLY A 186 8.69 -23.33 -4.71
C GLY A 186 8.33 -23.51 -3.23
N LEU A 187 7.49 -22.63 -2.67
CA LEU A 187 7.08 -22.68 -1.28
C LEU A 187 5.95 -23.70 -1.07
N PRO A 188 5.97 -24.50 0.00
CA PRO A 188 4.86 -25.38 0.32
C PRO A 188 3.63 -24.55 0.72
N TYR A 189 2.50 -24.78 0.05
CA TYR A 189 1.24 -24.11 0.38
C TYR A 189 0.03 -25.01 0.09
N GLN A 190 -1.12 -24.64 0.67
CA GLN A 190 -2.43 -25.19 0.32
C GLN A 190 -3.24 -24.04 -0.27
N ASP A 191 -3.69 -24.15 -1.51
CA ASP A 191 -4.44 -23.08 -2.20
C ASP A 191 -5.83 -22.89 -1.61
N VAL A 192 -6.78 -23.73 -2.02
CA VAL A 192 -8.15 -23.75 -1.52
C VAL A 192 -8.55 -25.19 -1.26
N ALA A 193 -9.05 -25.46 -0.06
CA ALA A 193 -9.68 -26.74 0.28
C ALA A 193 -11.14 -26.51 0.64
N LEU A 194 -12.04 -27.11 -0.15
CA LEU A 194 -13.44 -27.16 0.21
C LEU A 194 -13.63 -28.17 1.34
N LEU A 195 -14.03 -27.67 2.51
CA LEU A 195 -14.31 -28.53 3.66
C LEU A 195 -15.71 -29.17 3.51
N PRO A 196 -15.92 -30.36 4.08
CA PRO A 196 -17.26 -30.94 4.17
C PRO A 196 -18.23 -29.99 4.91
N PRO A 197 -19.54 -30.04 4.62
CA PRO A 197 -20.52 -29.25 5.34
C PRO A 197 -20.44 -29.49 6.85
N GLN A 198 -20.27 -28.42 7.64
CA GLN A 198 -20.36 -28.50 9.09
C GLN A 198 -21.83 -28.68 9.49
N LYS A 199 -22.15 -29.70 10.28
CA LYS A 199 -23.46 -29.77 10.94
C LYS A 199 -23.53 -28.60 11.93
N PRO A 200 -24.64 -27.84 11.99
CA PRO A 200 -24.77 -26.77 12.97
C PRO A 200 -24.53 -27.34 14.37
N GLU A 201 -23.65 -26.70 15.14
CA GLU A 201 -23.51 -27.00 16.56
C GLU A 201 -24.85 -26.72 17.23
N VAL A 202 -25.52 -27.78 17.68
CA VAL A 202 -26.63 -27.65 18.61
C VAL A 202 -25.99 -27.26 19.93
N THR A 203 -25.82 -25.97 20.17
CA THR A 203 -25.64 -25.46 21.53
C THR A 203 -26.93 -25.78 22.27
N ASP A 204 -26.91 -26.87 23.03
CA ASP A 204 -27.90 -27.16 24.06
C ASP A 204 -27.82 -26.02 25.09
N SER A 205 -28.50 -24.91 24.82
CA SER A 205 -28.79 -23.87 25.80
C SER A 205 -29.82 -24.44 26.77
N LYS A 206 -29.38 -25.41 27.60
CA LYS A 206 -30.15 -25.83 28.76
C LYS A 206 -29.93 -24.80 29.86
N LEU A 207 -30.99 -24.00 30.03
CA LEU A 207 -31.46 -23.29 31.23
C LEU A 207 -30.52 -22.27 31.88
#